data_AF-A0A152A9K4-F1
#
_entry.id   AF-A0A152A9K4-F1
#
_cell.length_a   1.000
_cell.length_b   1.000
_cell.length_c   1.000
_cell.angle_alpha   90.00
_cell.angle_beta   90.00
_cell.angle_gamma   90.00
#
_symmetry.space_group_name_H-M   'P 1'
#
loop_
_entity.id
_entity.type
_entity.pdbx_description
1 polymer ?
#
loop_
_entity_poly.entity_id
_entity_poly.type
_entity_poly.pdbx_seq_one_letter_code
_entity_poly.pdbx_strand_id
1 'polypeptide(L)'
;MIDGINGFSIDFDTRDLVNSFICGDINGDGYDEIIIRESKYSQLKIIYGHAGPFKNDFSTFDGIGGFEIENNVINPTPYLVLCDHNGDGIKDLIFNNLDEVYVLYGLDNGKKYKTNSGKFDINYLLNGTNGHIMQNNSVNLGCGDLNNDGIDDLLILQETGIGSVTFGLKNYPTKYNPVLNGTTGFTMDIQGLEFVLQSGFGDLNGDGLQDMAVFNNDSSSIYLIYGKKGGIWESHFDINCGNSSEVVKWVLDVSSPQELCSYLYVGDFNGDGISDLSCNSIALEYTWGVYGTTLKLPAVYDLNIKTSPLFDDCRGFIILKTRFTYSAWTDFNNDGIQDLILYFGNSMNYILFGDKTIFSASLNIINTSIAYNPNGEYRFLESNFNPNSSACIVQFINFKVLGIIDPSDQLSFSSSNTTSSDVVSISNGELQVFNTNRDPKFLQSLSNVLYKTNRNSSITTISITYLNIINDTIKIYTSNPTITTTSPVTATTSTATTSTATTSTSATSATSATTSTTATTSPAPPVTSTATTSLSTVTSTQVLQNNTVNNDCICIRGQICLPDSHICVNEFDVYQGGSCLQNSCALGYDCKEKSNQIYKCVKQDSCITCADITCKYPRRCILVLTTSQKCKYQPTCSN
;
A
#
# COMPACT_ATOMS: atom_id res chain seq x y z
N MET A 1 37.79 14.14 -18.19
CA MET A 1 37.93 15.53 -18.65
C MET A 1 36.53 16.00 -18.97
N ILE A 2 36.16 17.26 -18.70
CA ILE A 2 34.81 17.72 -19.02
C ILE A 2 34.80 18.23 -20.47
N ASP A 3 34.42 17.34 -21.38
CA ASP A 3 34.59 17.47 -22.84
C ASP A 3 33.31 17.13 -23.65
N GLY A 4 32.18 16.90 -22.98
CA GLY A 4 30.91 16.55 -23.60
C GLY A 4 30.73 15.06 -23.91
N ILE A 5 31.82 14.28 -23.95
CA ILE A 5 31.81 12.82 -24.05
C ILE A 5 31.89 12.21 -22.65
N ASN A 6 32.83 12.71 -21.84
CA ASN A 6 33.14 12.24 -20.49
C ASN A 6 32.51 13.14 -19.40
N GLY A 7 31.38 13.78 -19.73
CA GLY A 7 30.64 14.72 -18.88
C GLY A 7 30.72 16.19 -19.33
N PHE A 8 29.82 17.01 -18.78
CA PHE A 8 29.67 18.45 -19.00
C PHE A 8 29.64 19.22 -17.65
N SER A 9 29.87 20.53 -17.67
CA SER A 9 29.71 21.42 -16.51
C SER A 9 28.39 22.19 -16.57
N ILE A 10 27.91 22.62 -15.41
CA ILE A 10 26.76 23.51 -15.22
C ILE A 10 27.17 24.52 -14.16
N ASP A 11 26.81 25.79 -14.32
CA ASP A 11 27.05 26.84 -13.32
C ASP A 11 25.77 27.13 -12.51
N PHE A 12 25.88 27.07 -11.19
CA PHE A 12 24.78 27.19 -10.22
C PHE A 12 25.30 27.69 -8.86
N ASP A 13 24.46 28.39 -8.09
CA ASP A 13 24.80 28.79 -6.72
C ASP A 13 24.77 27.56 -5.80
N THR A 14 25.79 27.34 -4.96
CA THR A 14 25.87 26.13 -4.11
C THR A 14 24.80 26.06 -3.02
N ARG A 15 24.05 27.15 -2.79
CA ARG A 15 22.85 27.15 -1.94
C ARG A 15 21.65 26.52 -2.64
N ASP A 16 21.65 26.52 -3.98
CA ASP A 16 20.61 25.96 -4.84
C ASP A 16 20.90 24.48 -5.19
N LEU A 17 21.67 23.78 -4.36
CA LEU A 17 21.90 22.33 -4.48
C LEU A 17 20.72 21.49 -3.95
N VAL A 18 19.81 22.08 -3.16
CA VAL A 18 18.80 21.32 -2.41
C VAL A 18 17.64 20.90 -3.33
N ASN A 19 17.58 19.60 -3.68
CA ASN A 19 16.52 18.98 -4.48
C ASN A 19 16.17 19.73 -5.78
N SER A 20 17.17 20.38 -6.37
CA SER A 20 16.98 21.36 -7.44
C SER A 20 17.09 20.77 -8.85
N PHE A 21 16.94 19.45 -9.00
CA PHE A 21 16.75 18.85 -10.32
C PHE A 21 15.75 17.69 -10.28
N ILE A 22 15.03 17.57 -11.39
CA ILE A 22 14.22 16.39 -11.75
C ILE A 22 14.65 15.95 -13.15
N CYS A 23 14.37 14.70 -13.49
CA CYS A 23 14.61 14.15 -14.82
C CYS A 23 13.32 13.58 -15.43
N GLY A 24 13.13 13.80 -16.73
CA GLY A 24 12.01 13.22 -17.46
C GLY A 24 11.91 13.70 -18.89
N ASP A 25 11.63 12.81 -19.84
CA ASP A 25 11.38 13.15 -21.24
C ASP A 25 10.11 14.00 -21.38
N ILE A 26 10.28 15.29 -21.70
CA ILE A 26 9.19 16.25 -21.96
C ILE A 26 9.10 16.61 -23.46
N ASN A 27 9.79 15.86 -24.34
CA ASN A 27 9.92 16.15 -25.76
C ASN A 27 9.60 14.95 -26.70
N GLY A 28 9.40 13.77 -26.12
CA GLY A 28 9.00 12.54 -26.80
C GLY A 28 10.09 11.96 -27.71
N ASP A 29 11.37 12.04 -27.33
CA ASP A 29 12.49 11.42 -28.06
C ASP A 29 13.12 10.19 -27.38
N GLY A 30 12.68 9.87 -26.16
CA GLY A 30 13.16 8.71 -25.38
C GLY A 30 14.38 8.98 -24.52
N TYR A 31 14.81 10.24 -24.38
CA TYR A 31 15.85 10.65 -23.43
C TYR A 31 15.27 11.63 -22.40
N ASP A 32 15.51 11.39 -21.11
CA ASP A 32 15.05 12.30 -20.06
C ASP A 32 15.77 13.66 -20.12
N GLU A 33 15.02 14.76 -20.14
CA GLU A 33 15.56 16.10 -19.88
C GLU A 33 16.14 16.18 -18.46
N ILE A 34 17.15 17.03 -18.26
CA ILE A 34 17.60 17.43 -16.92
C ILE A 34 17.04 18.84 -16.64
N ILE A 35 16.08 18.94 -15.73
CA ILE A 35 15.35 20.17 -15.43
C ILE A 35 15.83 20.71 -14.09
N ILE A 36 16.59 21.80 -14.11
CA ILE A 36 17.29 22.37 -12.97
C ILE A 36 16.58 23.63 -12.48
N ARG A 37 16.61 23.85 -11.17
CA ARG A 37 16.00 24.96 -10.43
C ARG A 37 17.07 25.87 -9.85
N GLU A 38 16.94 27.19 -10.00
CA GLU A 38 17.87 28.16 -9.41
C GLU A 38 17.10 29.21 -8.59
N SER A 39 17.05 29.00 -7.27
CA SER A 39 16.31 29.84 -6.31
C SER A 39 16.72 31.30 -6.36
N LYS A 40 18.02 31.57 -6.55
CA LYS A 40 18.59 32.92 -6.54
C LYS A 40 18.04 33.87 -7.60
N TYR A 41 17.59 33.34 -8.73
CA TYR A 41 17.07 34.10 -9.86
C TYR A 41 15.63 33.72 -10.24
N SER A 42 15.00 32.79 -9.49
CA SER A 42 13.72 32.17 -9.84
C SER A 42 13.68 31.63 -11.27
N GLN A 43 14.76 30.95 -11.68
CA GLN A 43 14.91 30.41 -13.03
C GLN A 43 14.80 28.88 -13.04
N LEU A 44 14.22 28.34 -14.11
CA LEU A 44 14.34 26.93 -14.47
C LEU A 44 15.29 26.81 -15.67
N LYS A 45 16.24 25.88 -15.63
CA LYS A 45 17.25 25.61 -16.65
C LYS A 45 17.08 24.17 -17.13
N ILE A 46 16.57 23.99 -18.35
CA ILE A 46 16.26 22.69 -18.95
C ILE A 46 17.39 22.33 -19.91
N ILE A 47 18.04 21.19 -19.72
CA ILE A 47 18.99 20.59 -20.68
C ILE A 47 18.26 19.46 -21.39
N TYR A 48 18.25 19.49 -22.74
CA TYR A 48 17.61 18.42 -23.52
C TYR A 48 18.42 17.12 -23.40
N GLY A 49 17.71 16.01 -23.16
CA GLY A 49 18.26 14.67 -23.30
C GLY A 49 18.70 14.40 -24.74
N HIS A 50 19.69 13.53 -24.94
CA HIS A 50 19.98 12.84 -26.20
C HIS A 50 21.13 11.83 -26.03
N ALA A 51 21.29 10.94 -27.01
CA ALA A 51 22.57 10.25 -27.21
C ALA A 51 23.70 11.27 -27.47
N GLY A 52 24.72 11.28 -26.60
CA GLY A 52 25.81 12.26 -26.63
C GLY A 52 26.71 12.22 -27.88
N PRO A 53 27.67 13.15 -28.01
CA PRO A 53 28.18 14.03 -26.96
C PRO A 53 27.37 15.31 -26.74
N PHE A 54 27.37 15.79 -25.49
CA PHE A 54 26.72 17.03 -25.06
C PHE A 54 27.61 18.26 -25.30
N LYS A 55 27.04 19.46 -25.17
CA LYS A 55 27.81 20.70 -24.93
C LYS A 55 28.59 20.52 -23.62
N ASN A 56 29.89 20.82 -23.60
CA ASN A 56 30.70 20.55 -22.40
C ASN A 56 30.50 21.56 -21.26
N ASP A 57 29.75 22.65 -21.49
CA ASP A 57 29.45 23.68 -20.50
C ASP A 57 28.05 24.30 -20.73
N PHE A 58 27.19 24.25 -19.71
CA PHE A 58 25.83 24.82 -19.70
C PHE A 58 25.71 26.13 -18.90
N SER A 59 26.80 26.90 -18.77
CA SER A 59 26.78 28.31 -18.33
C SER A 59 25.85 29.24 -19.12
N THR A 60 25.42 28.80 -20.32
CA THR A 60 24.69 29.58 -21.32
C THR A 60 23.81 28.68 -22.16
N PHE A 61 22.57 29.09 -22.42
CA PHE A 61 21.59 28.37 -23.24
C PHE A 61 21.33 29.09 -24.56
N ASP A 62 21.10 28.32 -25.62
CA ASP A 62 20.89 28.81 -26.99
C ASP A 62 19.53 28.41 -27.60
N GLY A 63 18.81 27.48 -26.96
CA GLY A 63 17.58 26.87 -27.47
C GLY A 63 17.79 25.54 -28.20
N ILE A 64 19.04 25.14 -28.41
CA ILE A 64 19.42 23.91 -29.14
C ILE A 64 19.76 22.80 -28.15
N GLY A 65 20.70 23.06 -27.24
CA GLY A 65 21.10 22.12 -26.17
C GLY A 65 20.21 22.18 -24.93
N GLY A 66 19.37 23.21 -24.82
CA GLY A 66 18.49 23.44 -23.67
C GLY A 66 17.90 24.85 -23.69
N PHE A 67 17.14 25.20 -22.66
CA PHE A 67 16.49 26.51 -22.52
C PHE A 67 16.30 26.95 -21.06
N GLU A 68 16.03 28.25 -20.87
CA GLU A 68 15.72 28.86 -19.57
C GLU A 68 14.27 29.33 -19.52
N ILE A 69 13.60 29.18 -18.37
CA ILE A 69 12.31 29.82 -18.05
C ILE A 69 12.55 30.85 -16.94
N GLU A 70 12.19 32.12 -17.17
CA GLU A 70 12.22 33.17 -16.15
C GLU A 70 10.87 33.25 -15.41
N ASN A 71 10.78 32.64 -14.22
CA ASN A 71 9.61 32.79 -13.34
C ASN A 71 9.78 34.07 -12.51
N ASN A 72 9.17 35.16 -12.95
CA ASN A 72 9.45 36.53 -12.47
C ASN A 72 8.92 36.87 -11.06
N VAL A 73 8.81 35.88 -10.16
CA VAL A 73 8.30 36.02 -8.78
C VAL A 73 9.38 35.64 -7.77
N ILE A 74 9.52 36.44 -6.71
CA ILE A 74 10.58 36.32 -5.70
C ILE A 74 10.03 35.61 -4.46
N ASN A 75 10.51 34.39 -4.22
CA ASN A 75 10.21 33.50 -3.09
C ASN A 75 8.74 33.02 -2.95
N PRO A 76 8.52 31.80 -2.41
CA PRO A 76 9.53 30.77 -2.13
C PRO A 76 10.06 30.19 -3.45
N THR A 77 10.89 29.16 -3.39
CA THR A 77 11.19 28.38 -4.60
C THR A 77 9.90 27.78 -5.15
N PRO A 78 9.69 27.78 -6.48
CA PRO A 78 8.70 26.91 -7.11
C PRO A 78 8.83 25.45 -6.63
N TYR A 79 7.81 24.63 -6.81
CA TYR A 79 7.93 23.17 -6.83
C TYR A 79 7.99 22.68 -8.28
N LEU A 80 8.40 21.44 -8.52
CA LEU A 80 8.28 20.78 -9.83
C LEU A 80 7.63 19.41 -9.68
N VAL A 81 6.80 19.01 -10.65
CA VAL A 81 6.42 17.61 -10.90
C VAL A 81 6.36 17.36 -12.42
N LEU A 82 6.49 16.09 -12.82
CA LEU A 82 6.35 15.63 -14.21
C LEU A 82 5.28 14.54 -14.26
N CYS A 83 4.31 14.68 -15.17
CA CYS A 83 3.19 13.76 -15.34
C CYS A 83 2.44 14.04 -16.66
N ASP A 84 1.68 13.08 -17.17
CA ASP A 84 0.84 13.25 -18.37
C ASP A 84 -0.52 13.88 -17.98
N HIS A 85 -0.46 15.16 -17.60
CA HIS A 85 -1.63 15.90 -17.09
C HIS A 85 -2.66 16.19 -18.19
N ASN A 86 -2.26 16.12 -19.47
CA ASN A 86 -3.13 16.30 -20.63
C ASN A 86 -3.56 14.98 -21.32
N GLY A 87 -2.96 13.85 -20.95
CA GLY A 87 -3.32 12.52 -21.42
C GLY A 87 -2.87 12.22 -22.86
N ASP A 88 -1.78 12.81 -23.35
CA ASP A 88 -1.23 12.58 -24.70
C ASP A 88 -0.11 11.52 -24.77
N GLY A 89 0.38 11.07 -23.62
CA GLY A 89 1.44 10.07 -23.46
C GLY A 89 2.84 10.66 -23.19
N ILE A 90 2.96 11.97 -22.97
CA ILE A 90 4.23 12.67 -22.75
C ILE A 90 4.20 13.40 -21.40
N LYS A 91 5.36 13.54 -20.74
CA LYS A 91 5.42 14.24 -19.45
C LYS A 91 5.26 15.75 -19.67
N ASP A 92 4.25 16.35 -19.06
CA ASP A 92 4.12 17.80 -18.89
C ASP A 92 5.04 18.27 -17.75
N LEU A 93 5.61 19.49 -17.87
CA LEU A 93 6.37 20.14 -16.80
C LEU A 93 5.48 21.09 -16.01
N ILE A 94 5.17 20.72 -14.76
CA ILE A 94 4.32 21.51 -13.86
C ILE A 94 5.17 22.17 -12.78
N PHE A 95 4.99 23.48 -12.58
CA PHE A 95 5.71 24.28 -11.58
C PHE A 95 4.89 25.49 -11.13
N ASN A 96 5.13 26.05 -9.95
CA ASN A 96 4.31 27.13 -9.39
C ASN A 96 5.08 28.37 -8.93
N ASN A 97 4.36 29.40 -8.50
CA ASN A 97 4.80 30.37 -7.51
C ASN A 97 3.72 30.51 -6.42
N LEU A 98 3.73 31.59 -5.62
CA LEU A 98 2.74 31.82 -4.56
C LEU A 98 1.29 31.97 -5.06
N ASP A 99 1.07 32.38 -6.30
CA ASP A 99 -0.26 32.76 -6.81
C ASP A 99 -0.77 31.81 -7.90
N GLU A 100 0.14 31.22 -8.67
CA GLU A 100 -0.17 30.49 -9.91
C GLU A 100 0.61 29.18 -10.06
N VAL A 101 -0.05 28.15 -10.59
CA VAL A 101 0.57 26.92 -11.10
C VAL A 101 0.59 26.99 -12.63
N TYR A 102 1.78 26.83 -13.20
CA TYR A 102 2.06 26.77 -14.62
C TYR A 102 2.18 25.31 -15.05
N VAL A 103 1.48 24.93 -16.11
CA VAL A 103 1.64 23.66 -16.80
C VAL A 103 2.23 23.96 -18.17
N LEU A 104 3.45 23.47 -18.44
CA LEU A 104 4.08 23.49 -19.76
C LEU A 104 3.87 22.10 -20.38
N TYR A 105 3.09 22.01 -21.46
CA TYR A 105 2.81 20.72 -22.08
C TYR A 105 4.05 20.09 -22.70
N GLY A 106 4.13 18.77 -22.63
CA GLY A 106 5.08 17.96 -23.38
C GLY A 106 4.99 18.25 -24.89
N LEU A 107 6.10 18.05 -25.59
CA LEU A 107 6.15 18.10 -27.05
C LEU A 107 6.39 16.70 -27.61
N ASP A 108 5.97 16.43 -28.84
CA ASP A 108 6.13 15.11 -29.47
C ASP A 108 7.30 15.03 -30.45
N ASN A 109 7.95 13.86 -30.49
CA ASN A 109 8.95 13.48 -31.50
C ASN A 109 10.20 14.38 -31.57
N GLY A 110 10.83 14.72 -30.45
CA GLY A 110 12.08 15.51 -30.44
C GLY A 110 11.88 17.00 -30.71
N LYS A 111 10.64 17.50 -30.62
CA LYS A 111 10.32 18.92 -30.85
C LYS A 111 10.82 19.76 -29.68
N LYS A 112 11.36 20.94 -30.02
CA LYS A 112 11.98 21.86 -29.04
C LYS A 112 11.14 23.11 -28.87
N TYR A 113 11.00 23.55 -27.62
CA TYR A 113 10.23 24.74 -27.26
C TYR A 113 10.78 25.99 -27.96
N LYS A 114 9.88 26.87 -28.40
CA LYS A 114 10.26 28.09 -29.11
C LYS A 114 10.86 29.13 -28.17
N THR A 115 12.18 29.28 -28.21
CA THR A 115 12.94 30.25 -27.40
C THR A 115 13.37 31.49 -28.19
N ASN A 116 13.77 32.54 -27.47
CA ASN A 116 14.58 33.65 -27.97
C ASN A 116 15.95 33.62 -27.26
N SER A 117 17.01 33.25 -27.98
CA SER A 117 18.38 33.16 -27.43
C SER A 117 18.43 32.32 -26.14
N GLY A 118 17.93 31.08 -26.21
CA GLY A 118 17.80 30.18 -25.07
C GLY A 118 16.64 30.44 -24.11
N LYS A 119 15.99 31.62 -24.11
CA LYS A 119 14.92 31.93 -23.16
C LYS A 119 13.53 31.59 -23.70
N PHE A 120 12.77 30.82 -22.93
CA PHE A 120 11.35 30.56 -23.16
C PHE A 120 10.51 31.70 -22.58
N ASP A 121 9.47 32.11 -23.31
CA ASP A 121 8.55 33.16 -22.88
C ASP A 121 7.31 32.52 -22.24
N ILE A 122 7.09 32.76 -20.96
CA ILE A 122 5.95 32.23 -20.19
C ILE A 122 4.58 32.66 -20.78
N ASN A 123 4.55 33.75 -21.56
CA ASN A 123 3.36 34.15 -22.31
C ASN A 123 2.93 33.13 -23.39
N TYR A 124 3.76 32.12 -23.70
CA TYR A 124 3.32 30.98 -24.53
C TYR A 124 2.34 30.04 -23.82
N LEU A 125 2.26 30.06 -22.49
CA LEU A 125 1.21 29.35 -21.73
C LEU A 125 -0.12 30.13 -21.76
N LEU A 126 -0.05 31.46 -21.69
CA LEU A 126 -1.19 32.40 -21.76
C LEU A 126 -1.94 32.40 -23.11
N ASN A 127 -1.58 31.55 -24.07
CA ASN A 127 -2.32 31.34 -25.31
C ASN A 127 -2.93 29.93 -25.45
N GLY A 128 -2.69 29.01 -24.52
CA GLY A 128 -3.26 27.66 -24.52
C GLY A 128 -2.61 26.64 -25.47
N THR A 129 -1.57 27.02 -26.22
CA THR A 129 -0.94 26.13 -27.23
C THR A 129 0.15 25.24 -26.63
N ASN A 130 0.93 25.77 -25.69
CA ASN A 130 2.08 25.08 -25.09
C ASN A 130 1.82 24.72 -23.62
N GLY A 131 0.57 24.77 -23.15
CA GLY A 131 0.23 24.63 -21.74
C GLY A 131 -0.87 25.58 -21.28
N HIS A 132 -1.06 25.68 -19.97
CA HIS A 132 -2.07 26.51 -19.33
C HIS A 132 -1.64 26.99 -17.93
N ILE A 133 -2.47 27.81 -17.29
CA ILE A 133 -2.22 28.34 -15.93
C ILE A 133 -3.44 28.12 -15.03
N MET A 134 -3.21 27.70 -13.80
CA MET A 134 -4.20 27.61 -12.72
C MET A 134 -3.87 28.63 -11.63
N GLN A 135 -4.88 29.30 -11.04
CA GLN A 135 -4.64 30.20 -9.91
C GLN A 135 -4.96 29.52 -8.59
N ASN A 136 -3.92 29.19 -7.82
CA ASN A 136 -4.00 28.48 -6.56
C ASN A 136 -2.76 28.80 -5.71
N ASN A 137 -2.96 29.10 -4.41
CA ASN A 137 -1.88 29.45 -3.48
C ASN A 137 -1.14 28.19 -3.04
N SER A 138 -0.23 27.75 -3.90
CA SER A 138 0.43 26.45 -3.83
C SER A 138 1.81 26.55 -3.17
N VAL A 139 2.05 25.68 -2.20
CA VAL A 139 3.36 25.52 -1.54
C VAL A 139 3.94 24.11 -1.68
N ASN A 140 3.22 23.21 -2.36
CA ASN A 140 3.70 21.89 -2.75
C ASN A 140 2.84 21.31 -3.89
N LEU A 141 3.40 20.38 -4.67
CA LEU A 141 2.75 19.73 -5.81
C LEU A 141 3.03 18.22 -5.78
N GLY A 142 2.04 17.41 -6.20
CA GLY A 142 2.16 15.98 -6.49
C GLY A 142 1.29 15.64 -7.71
N CYS A 143 1.59 14.59 -8.47
CA CYS A 143 0.82 14.29 -9.69
C CYS A 143 0.71 12.78 -9.96
N GLY A 144 -0.45 12.34 -10.45
CA GLY A 144 -0.76 10.96 -10.82
C GLY A 144 -2.27 10.69 -10.93
N ASP A 145 -2.67 9.78 -11.84
CA ASP A 145 -4.05 9.33 -12.12
C ASP A 145 -4.78 8.62 -10.93
N LEU A 146 -5.06 9.36 -9.84
CA LEU A 146 -5.81 8.87 -8.67
C LEU A 146 -7.27 8.49 -9.00
N ASN A 147 -7.91 9.24 -9.90
CA ASN A 147 -9.26 8.95 -10.38
C ASN A 147 -9.30 7.71 -11.32
N ASN A 148 -8.14 7.29 -11.81
CA ASN A 148 -7.90 6.13 -12.65
C ASN A 148 -8.67 6.20 -14.00
N ASP A 149 -8.72 7.34 -14.68
CA ASP A 149 -9.30 7.46 -16.03
C ASP A 149 -8.30 7.41 -17.19
N GLY A 150 -6.99 7.48 -16.90
CA GLY A 150 -5.89 7.47 -17.85
C GLY A 150 -5.30 8.85 -18.14
N ILE A 151 -5.48 9.83 -17.26
CA ILE A 151 -4.87 11.17 -17.31
C ILE A 151 -4.38 11.51 -15.89
N ASP A 152 -3.17 12.03 -15.73
CA ASP A 152 -2.63 12.28 -14.38
C ASP A 152 -3.34 13.44 -13.67
N ASP A 153 -3.86 13.20 -12.46
CA ASP A 153 -4.47 14.22 -11.61
C ASP A 153 -3.39 15.05 -10.89
N LEU A 154 -3.67 16.31 -10.61
CA LEU A 154 -2.73 17.20 -9.89
C LEU A 154 -3.17 17.43 -8.45
N LEU A 155 -2.34 16.99 -7.49
CA LEU A 155 -2.40 17.41 -6.09
C LEU A 155 -1.69 18.76 -5.93
N ILE A 156 -2.39 19.69 -5.29
CA ILE A 156 -1.86 20.99 -4.85
C ILE A 156 -2.04 21.10 -3.32
N LEU A 157 -0.96 21.33 -2.59
CA LEU A 157 -1.01 21.61 -1.15
C LEU A 157 -0.79 23.10 -0.87
N GLN A 158 -1.45 23.60 0.18
CA GLN A 158 -1.41 25.00 0.60
C GLN A 158 -0.95 25.13 2.06
N GLU A 159 -0.37 26.28 2.41
CA GLU A 159 -0.14 26.68 3.81
C GLU A 159 -1.44 26.80 4.63
N THR A 160 -2.58 27.01 3.96
CA THR A 160 -3.88 27.32 4.58
C THR A 160 -4.52 26.15 5.33
N GLY A 161 -3.95 24.94 5.25
CA GLY A 161 -4.49 23.72 5.84
C GLY A 161 -5.49 22.97 4.97
N ILE A 162 -5.72 23.43 3.74
CA ILE A 162 -6.59 22.77 2.76
C ILE A 162 -5.75 22.39 1.54
N GLY A 163 -5.63 21.09 1.26
CA GLY A 163 -5.13 20.57 0.00
C GLY A 163 -6.27 20.40 -1.02
N SER A 164 -5.90 20.29 -2.29
CA SER A 164 -6.85 20.05 -3.39
C SER A 164 -6.26 19.09 -4.42
N VAL A 165 -6.99 18.04 -4.77
CA VAL A 165 -6.74 17.24 -5.97
C VAL A 165 -7.61 17.78 -7.09
N THR A 166 -7.00 18.06 -8.25
CA THR A 166 -7.66 18.51 -9.48
C THR A 166 -7.56 17.41 -10.52
N PHE A 167 -8.68 16.95 -11.06
CA PHE A 167 -8.65 15.85 -12.02
C PHE A 167 -8.15 16.28 -13.41
N GLY A 168 -7.43 15.37 -14.07
CA GLY A 168 -6.84 15.55 -15.38
C GLY A 168 -7.86 15.88 -16.47
N LEU A 169 -7.45 16.58 -17.53
CA LEU A 169 -8.33 16.92 -18.66
C LEU A 169 -7.62 16.82 -20.01
N LYS A 170 -8.21 16.09 -20.95
CA LYS A 170 -7.66 16.00 -22.32
C LYS A 170 -7.62 17.34 -23.09
N ASN A 171 -8.35 18.35 -22.63
CA ASN A 171 -8.37 19.69 -23.23
C ASN A 171 -8.64 20.74 -22.13
N TYR A 172 -7.62 21.49 -21.72
CA TYR A 172 -7.78 22.57 -20.75
C TYR A 172 -8.18 23.91 -21.40
N PRO A 173 -8.94 24.77 -20.70
CA PRO A 173 -8.96 26.19 -21.01
C PRO A 173 -7.61 26.83 -20.63
N THR A 174 -7.16 27.82 -21.40
CA THR A 174 -5.91 28.58 -21.20
C THR A 174 -5.68 29.07 -19.76
N LYS A 175 -6.77 29.35 -19.04
CA LYS A 175 -6.78 29.56 -17.60
C LYS A 175 -7.80 28.62 -16.98
N TYR A 176 -7.34 27.71 -16.11
CA TYR A 176 -8.17 26.66 -15.52
C TYR A 176 -8.29 26.85 -14.01
N ASN A 177 -9.50 27.11 -13.54
CA ASN A 177 -9.84 27.16 -12.11
C ASN A 177 -11.06 26.22 -11.90
N PRO A 178 -10.86 24.93 -11.59
CA PRO A 178 -11.96 23.96 -11.48
C PRO A 178 -12.88 24.26 -10.29
N VAL A 179 -14.12 23.77 -10.38
CA VAL A 179 -15.06 23.76 -9.25
C VAL A 179 -14.99 22.38 -8.60
N LEU A 180 -14.16 22.26 -7.56
CA LEU A 180 -13.85 21.03 -6.85
C LEU A 180 -15.12 20.45 -6.16
N ASN A 181 -15.87 19.68 -6.93
CA ASN A 181 -17.23 19.21 -6.61
C ASN A 181 -17.32 17.67 -6.55
N GLY A 182 -16.19 16.97 -6.61
CA GLY A 182 -16.12 15.51 -6.68
C GLY A 182 -16.09 14.91 -8.08
N THR A 183 -16.30 15.72 -9.14
CA THR A 183 -16.28 15.29 -10.56
C THR A 183 -15.14 15.88 -11.39
N THR A 184 -14.48 16.94 -10.89
CA THR A 184 -13.28 17.55 -11.50
C THR A 184 -12.19 17.78 -10.45
N GLY A 185 -12.15 16.92 -9.43
CA GLY A 185 -11.34 17.09 -8.22
C GLY A 185 -12.14 17.38 -6.94
N PHE A 186 -11.42 17.41 -5.82
CA PHE A 186 -11.93 17.59 -4.46
C PHE A 186 -10.93 18.35 -3.57
N THR A 187 -11.38 18.78 -2.39
CA THR A 187 -10.55 19.38 -1.33
C THR A 187 -10.36 18.40 -0.16
N MET A 188 -9.33 18.59 0.67
CA MET A 188 -9.14 17.80 1.90
C MET A 188 -8.35 18.59 2.96
N ASP A 189 -8.63 18.35 4.24
CA ASP A 189 -7.98 19.02 5.37
C ASP A 189 -6.55 18.49 5.61
N ILE A 190 -5.61 18.93 4.76
CA ILE A 190 -4.17 18.62 4.86
C ILE A 190 -3.35 19.88 4.60
N GLN A 191 -2.24 20.04 5.32
CA GLN A 191 -1.39 21.22 5.22
C GLN A 191 -0.06 20.90 4.55
N GLY A 192 0.29 21.67 3.52
CA GLY A 192 1.61 21.63 2.88
C GLY A 192 2.66 22.42 3.67
N LEU A 193 3.93 22.09 3.43
CA LEU A 193 5.10 22.84 3.91
C LEU A 193 5.96 23.33 2.75
N GLU A 194 6.56 24.52 2.92
CA GLU A 194 7.54 25.17 2.05
C GLU A 194 8.89 24.40 1.98
N PHE A 195 9.11 23.45 2.89
CA PHE A 195 10.26 22.55 2.85
C PHE A 195 9.88 21.25 2.13
N VAL A 196 10.71 20.85 1.17
CA VAL A 196 10.35 19.88 0.12
C VAL A 196 9.91 18.53 0.70
N LEU A 197 8.61 18.28 0.62
CA LEU A 197 7.94 17.05 1.05
C LEU A 197 7.08 16.55 -0.11
N GLN A 198 7.64 15.72 -0.98
CA GLN A 198 6.89 15.20 -2.13
C GLN A 198 5.70 14.36 -1.66
N SER A 199 4.63 14.34 -2.47
CA SER A 199 3.55 13.35 -2.35
C SER A 199 3.71 12.34 -3.47
N GLY A 200 3.63 11.06 -3.13
CA GLY A 200 3.88 9.96 -4.06
C GLY A 200 2.58 9.34 -4.59
N PHE A 201 2.65 8.79 -5.79
CA PHE A 201 1.53 8.13 -6.46
C PHE A 201 2.00 6.75 -6.96
N GLY A 202 1.17 5.72 -6.78
CA GLY A 202 1.50 4.33 -7.14
C GLY A 202 0.46 3.35 -6.59
N ASP A 203 0.35 2.17 -7.20
CA ASP A 203 -0.51 1.09 -6.70
C ASP A 203 0.11 0.47 -5.43
N LEU A 204 -0.22 1.00 -4.26
CA LEU A 204 0.36 0.60 -2.97
C LEU A 204 -0.41 -0.56 -2.33
N ASN A 205 -1.62 -0.85 -2.83
CA ASN A 205 -2.51 -1.88 -2.34
C ASN A 205 -2.56 -3.14 -3.25
N GLY A 206 -2.03 -3.07 -4.47
CA GLY A 206 -1.96 -4.18 -5.42
C GLY A 206 -3.30 -4.55 -6.08
N ASP A 207 -4.26 -3.62 -6.18
CA ASP A 207 -5.54 -3.84 -6.90
C ASP A 207 -5.52 -3.42 -8.38
N GLY A 208 -4.42 -2.82 -8.84
CA GLY A 208 -4.23 -2.35 -10.21
C GLY A 208 -4.71 -0.92 -10.45
N LEU A 209 -5.01 -0.16 -9.40
CA LEU A 209 -5.31 1.27 -9.44
C LEU A 209 -4.19 2.08 -8.80
N GLN A 210 -3.95 3.31 -9.27
CA GLN A 210 -2.97 4.19 -8.64
C GLN A 210 -3.55 4.85 -7.37
N ASP A 211 -2.88 4.65 -6.24
CA ASP A 211 -3.14 5.29 -4.96
C ASP A 211 -2.30 6.58 -4.80
N MET A 212 -2.66 7.43 -3.83
CA MET A 212 -1.90 8.64 -3.46
C MET A 212 -1.44 8.58 -2.01
N ALA A 213 -0.12 8.64 -1.79
CA ALA A 213 0.50 8.79 -0.48
C ALA A 213 0.87 10.26 -0.23
N VAL A 214 0.14 10.91 0.68
CA VAL A 214 0.30 12.34 1.00
C VAL A 214 0.69 12.53 2.46
N PHE A 215 1.68 13.40 2.70
CA PHE A 215 2.20 13.72 4.03
C PHE A 215 1.57 15.00 4.59
N ASN A 216 1.39 15.08 5.92
CA ASN A 216 0.85 16.26 6.60
C ASN A 216 1.90 17.01 7.43
N ASN A 217 1.76 18.33 7.55
CA ASN A 217 2.61 19.21 8.36
C ASN A 217 2.84 18.73 9.82
N ASP A 218 1.92 17.93 10.39
CA ASP A 218 2.11 17.30 11.72
C ASP A 218 3.37 16.42 11.83
N SER A 219 4.04 16.15 10.71
CA SER A 219 5.33 15.46 10.57
C SER A 219 5.39 14.03 11.09
N SER A 220 4.24 13.50 11.49
CA SER A 220 4.06 12.21 12.16
C SER A 220 3.03 11.32 11.46
N SER A 221 2.30 11.87 10.47
CA SER A 221 1.27 11.19 9.68
C SER A 221 1.56 11.23 8.17
N ILE A 222 1.48 10.05 7.54
CA ILE A 222 1.24 9.92 6.10
C ILE A 222 -0.18 9.37 5.93
N TYR A 223 -0.92 9.86 4.94
CA TYR A 223 -2.24 9.33 4.56
C TYR A 223 -2.09 8.65 3.21
N LEU A 224 -2.33 7.35 3.17
CA LEU A 224 -2.50 6.59 1.94
C LEU A 224 -3.99 6.63 1.57
N ILE A 225 -4.31 7.32 0.47
CA ILE A 225 -5.66 7.51 -0.05
C ILE A 225 -5.79 6.60 -1.28
N TYR A 226 -6.72 5.64 -1.22
CA TYR A 226 -6.83 4.61 -2.25
C TYR A 226 -7.48 5.14 -3.54
N GLY A 227 -6.95 4.73 -4.69
CA GLY A 227 -7.50 5.04 -6.00
C GLY A 227 -8.88 4.42 -6.20
N LYS A 228 -9.72 5.04 -7.04
CA LYS A 228 -10.99 4.41 -7.46
C LYS A 228 -11.44 4.87 -8.83
N LYS A 229 -11.58 3.89 -9.74
CA LYS A 229 -11.92 4.08 -11.15
C LYS A 229 -13.34 4.61 -11.33
N GLY A 230 -13.45 5.93 -11.44
CA GLY A 230 -14.69 6.65 -11.69
C GLY A 230 -15.70 6.65 -10.53
N GLY A 231 -16.86 7.27 -10.78
CA GLY A 231 -17.85 7.58 -9.76
C GLY A 231 -17.93 9.08 -9.52
N ILE A 232 -18.15 9.49 -8.27
CA ILE A 232 -18.11 10.90 -7.82
C ILE A 232 -17.45 10.87 -6.44
N TRP A 233 -16.38 11.65 -6.24
CA TRP A 233 -15.75 11.83 -4.94
C TRP A 233 -16.57 12.79 -4.07
N GLU A 234 -16.32 12.86 -2.78
CA GLU A 234 -16.90 13.94 -1.98
C GLU A 234 -16.15 15.25 -2.29
N SER A 235 -16.86 16.38 -2.45
CA SER A 235 -16.24 17.68 -2.81
C SER A 235 -15.22 18.16 -1.77
N HIS A 236 -15.39 17.67 -0.54
CA HIS A 236 -14.42 17.72 0.52
C HIS A 236 -14.27 16.29 1.06
N PHE A 237 -13.08 15.70 0.93
CA PHE A 237 -12.79 14.32 1.28
C PHE A 237 -12.17 14.25 2.69
N ASP A 238 -12.87 13.58 3.61
CA ASP A 238 -12.41 13.41 4.99
C ASP A 238 -11.32 12.33 5.10
N ILE A 239 -10.05 12.76 5.03
CA ILE A 239 -8.87 11.90 5.24
C ILE A 239 -8.79 11.28 6.65
N ASN A 240 -9.62 11.74 7.60
CA ASN A 240 -9.70 11.24 8.97
C ASN A 240 -10.95 10.37 9.22
N CYS A 241 -11.75 10.05 8.20
CA CYS A 241 -13.01 9.31 8.31
C CYS A 241 -12.90 7.92 8.94
N GLY A 242 -11.68 7.37 9.06
CA GLY A 242 -11.41 6.05 9.59
C GLY A 242 -11.81 4.90 8.64
N ASN A 243 -12.16 5.19 7.39
CA ASN A 243 -12.54 4.15 6.44
C ASN A 243 -11.32 3.50 5.77
N SER A 244 -10.86 2.40 6.37
CA SER A 244 -9.83 1.48 5.83
C SER A 244 -10.04 0.93 4.40
N SER A 245 -11.12 1.28 3.68
CA SER A 245 -11.27 0.98 2.24
C SER A 245 -11.15 2.20 1.34
N GLU A 246 -10.79 3.38 1.89
CA GLU A 246 -10.61 4.63 1.14
C GLU A 246 -9.41 5.44 1.64
N VAL A 247 -9.08 5.36 2.94
CA VAL A 247 -7.89 5.99 3.51
C VAL A 247 -7.27 5.14 4.65
N VAL A 248 -5.94 5.12 4.70
CA VAL A 248 -5.14 4.50 5.75
C VAL A 248 -4.14 5.52 6.29
N LYS A 249 -4.26 5.87 7.57
CA LYS A 249 -3.33 6.79 8.24
C LYS A 249 -2.13 6.04 8.80
N TRP A 250 -0.95 6.27 8.25
CA TRP A 250 0.32 5.70 8.71
C TRP A 250 0.93 6.65 9.74
N VAL A 251 1.34 6.13 10.90
CA VAL A 251 2.01 6.89 11.97
C VAL A 251 3.16 6.10 12.58
N LEU A 252 4.13 6.79 13.18
CA LEU A 252 5.19 6.16 13.97
C LEU A 252 4.90 6.30 15.47
N ASP A 253 4.43 5.23 16.10
CA ASP A 253 3.99 5.14 17.51
C ASP A 253 2.68 5.88 17.79
N VAL A 254 1.54 5.17 17.73
CA VAL A 254 0.21 5.72 18.06
C VAL A 254 0.16 6.25 19.51
N SER A 255 0.99 5.76 20.42
CA SER A 255 1.01 6.19 21.83
C SER A 255 1.86 7.44 22.09
N SER A 256 2.83 7.74 21.22
CA SER A 256 3.70 8.90 21.30
C SER A 256 4.27 9.26 19.90
N PRO A 257 3.45 9.85 19.00
CA PRO A 257 3.83 10.04 17.60
C PRO A 257 5.17 10.77 17.42
N GLN A 258 6.05 10.18 16.62
CA GLN A 258 7.41 10.67 16.31
C GLN A 258 7.50 11.23 14.88
N GLU A 259 8.59 11.91 14.55
CA GLU A 259 8.86 12.39 13.17
C GLU A 259 8.99 11.19 12.21
N LEU A 260 7.91 10.93 11.48
CA LEU A 260 7.79 9.81 10.57
C LEU A 260 8.58 10.06 9.29
N CYS A 261 8.50 11.28 8.75
CA CYS A 261 9.04 11.57 7.43
C CYS A 261 9.48 13.03 7.23
N SER A 262 10.47 13.21 6.34
CA SER A 262 10.94 14.50 5.84
C SER A 262 11.12 14.52 4.31
N TYR A 263 11.22 13.35 3.66
CA TYR A 263 11.18 13.18 2.21
C TYR A 263 10.53 11.84 1.88
N LEU A 264 9.50 11.83 1.04
CA LEU A 264 8.69 10.67 0.68
C LEU A 264 8.90 10.28 -0.80
N TYR A 265 8.95 8.98 -1.07
CA TYR A 265 9.09 8.37 -2.40
C TYR A 265 8.10 7.21 -2.52
N VAL A 266 7.53 7.02 -3.70
CA VAL A 266 6.66 5.87 -4.03
C VAL A 266 7.12 5.26 -5.35
N GLY A 267 7.06 3.94 -5.46
CA GLY A 267 7.43 3.17 -6.65
C GLY A 267 7.82 1.75 -6.28
N ASP A 268 7.81 0.81 -7.23
CA ASP A 268 8.27 -0.57 -7.01
C ASP A 268 9.80 -0.57 -6.80
N PHE A 269 10.23 -0.66 -5.53
CA PHE A 269 11.64 -0.70 -5.13
C PHE A 269 12.12 -2.14 -4.95
N ASN A 270 11.20 -3.05 -4.61
CA ASN A 270 11.47 -4.45 -4.28
C ASN A 270 11.40 -5.41 -5.49
N GLY A 271 10.74 -4.97 -6.57
CA GLY A 271 10.61 -5.64 -7.86
C GLY A 271 9.49 -6.68 -7.96
N ASP A 272 8.45 -6.60 -7.11
CA ASP A 272 7.31 -7.54 -7.11
C ASP A 272 6.09 -7.09 -7.95
N GLY A 273 6.11 -5.86 -8.45
CA GLY A 273 5.05 -5.27 -9.27
C GLY A 273 3.98 -4.48 -8.49
N ILE A 274 4.09 -4.38 -7.17
CA ILE A 274 3.32 -3.44 -6.34
C ILE A 274 4.21 -2.22 -6.06
N SER A 275 3.63 -1.02 -5.94
CA SER A 275 4.38 0.16 -5.52
C SER A 275 4.70 0.10 -4.03
N ASP A 276 5.95 0.36 -3.68
CA ASP A 276 6.40 0.51 -2.30
C ASP A 276 6.39 1.98 -1.86
N LEU A 277 6.57 2.22 -0.57
CA LEU A 277 6.71 3.56 0.02
C LEU A 277 8.04 3.65 0.77
N SER A 278 8.91 4.59 0.40
CA SER A 278 10.18 4.85 1.07
C SER A 278 10.25 6.29 1.56
N CYS A 279 10.95 6.52 2.67
CA CYS A 279 11.08 7.83 3.25
C CYS A 279 12.37 8.03 4.06
N ASN A 280 12.84 9.28 4.17
CA ASN A 280 13.91 9.69 5.08
C ASN A 280 13.34 10.49 6.25
N SER A 281 13.79 10.20 7.47
CA SER A 281 13.55 11.01 8.68
C SER A 281 14.83 11.78 9.04
N ILE A 282 14.78 13.10 8.96
CA ILE A 282 15.92 13.99 9.22
C ILE A 282 16.25 14.02 10.71
N ALA A 283 15.26 14.19 11.58
CA ALA A 283 15.51 14.31 13.02
C ALA A 283 16.04 13.02 13.65
N LEU A 284 15.82 11.86 13.01
CA LEU A 284 16.18 10.55 13.54
C LEU A 284 17.38 9.89 12.84
N GLU A 285 18.00 10.56 11.85
CA GLU A 285 19.14 10.07 11.03
C GLU A 285 18.91 8.65 10.46
N TYR A 286 17.73 8.39 9.88
CA TYR A 286 17.49 7.13 9.16
C TYR A 286 16.60 7.27 7.92
N THR A 287 16.81 6.33 6.99
CA THR A 287 15.96 6.11 5.81
C THR A 287 15.23 4.78 6.01
N TRP A 288 13.98 4.69 5.58
CA TRP A 288 13.13 3.53 5.74
C TRP A 288 12.30 3.29 4.49
N GLY A 289 11.64 2.14 4.45
CA GLY A 289 10.58 1.88 3.49
C GLY A 289 9.69 0.73 3.95
N VAL A 290 8.46 0.72 3.47
CA VAL A 290 7.45 -0.32 3.65
C VAL A 290 7.05 -0.80 2.26
N TYR A 291 7.01 -2.11 2.07
CA TYR A 291 6.65 -2.68 0.78
C TYR A 291 5.13 -2.67 0.57
N GLY A 292 4.71 -2.51 -0.69
CA GLY A 292 3.30 -2.52 -1.10
C GLY A 292 2.61 -3.83 -0.73
N THR A 293 1.28 -3.83 -0.54
CA THR A 293 0.61 -5.06 -0.10
C THR A 293 -0.89 -5.18 -0.42
N THR A 294 -1.26 -6.34 -0.96
CA THR A 294 -2.65 -6.82 -1.13
C THR A 294 -3.35 -7.21 0.18
N LEU A 295 -2.72 -6.93 1.32
CA LEU A 295 -3.34 -7.06 2.63
C LEU A 295 -4.10 -5.78 2.99
N LYS A 296 -5.42 -5.91 3.19
CA LYS A 296 -6.21 -4.81 3.72
C LYS A 296 -5.65 -4.34 5.07
N LEU A 297 -5.15 -3.11 5.10
CA LEU A 297 -4.60 -2.47 6.28
C LEU A 297 -5.71 -2.00 7.25
N PRO A 298 -5.44 -1.92 8.56
CA PRO A 298 -6.31 -1.19 9.49
C PRO A 298 -6.32 0.32 9.16
N ALA A 299 -7.37 1.04 9.55
CA ALA A 299 -7.51 2.47 9.23
C ALA A 299 -6.40 3.37 9.81
N VAL A 300 -5.73 2.93 10.88
CA VAL A 300 -4.48 3.50 11.39
C VAL A 300 -3.43 2.39 11.37
N TYR A 301 -2.34 2.60 10.64
CA TYR A 301 -1.22 1.68 10.51
C TYR A 301 -0.03 2.20 11.32
N ASP A 302 0.27 1.52 12.43
CA ASP A 302 1.35 1.92 13.34
C ASP A 302 2.68 1.26 12.96
N LEU A 303 3.65 2.10 12.61
CA LEU A 303 5.00 1.73 12.21
C LEU A 303 5.94 1.56 13.41
N ASN A 304 5.48 1.75 14.67
CA ASN A 304 6.18 1.33 15.88
C ASN A 304 5.23 0.72 16.94
N ILE A 305 5.19 -0.61 16.98
CA ILE A 305 4.67 -1.36 18.15
C ILE A 305 5.74 -2.31 18.72
N LYS A 306 7.04 -1.99 18.57
CA LYS A 306 8.18 -2.92 18.83
C LYS A 306 8.19 -4.19 17.94
N THR A 307 7.25 -4.27 16.99
CA THR A 307 6.99 -5.38 16.05
C THR A 307 6.73 -4.82 14.65
N SER A 308 7.53 -3.83 14.24
CA SER A 308 7.30 -3.01 13.05
C SER A 308 7.72 -3.70 11.74
N PRO A 309 6.97 -3.55 10.63
CA PRO A 309 7.29 -4.15 9.33
C PRO A 309 8.67 -3.75 8.77
N LEU A 310 9.25 -2.65 9.28
CA LEU A 310 10.59 -2.14 8.95
C LEU A 310 11.75 -3.04 9.44
N PHE A 311 11.47 -4.03 10.28
CA PHE A 311 12.47 -4.91 10.91
C PHE A 311 12.07 -6.39 10.75
N ASP A 312 12.93 -7.22 10.14
CA ASP A 312 12.89 -8.69 10.04
C ASP A 312 11.62 -9.35 9.41
N ASP A 313 10.69 -8.54 8.89
CA ASP A 313 9.37 -8.99 8.41
C ASP A 313 9.27 -9.19 6.88
N CYS A 314 10.27 -8.79 6.10
CA CYS A 314 10.22 -8.70 4.63
C CYS A 314 9.01 -7.89 4.11
N ARG A 315 8.65 -6.81 4.82
CA ARG A 315 7.60 -5.86 4.43
C ARG A 315 8.12 -4.41 4.45
N GLY A 316 9.43 -4.25 4.26
CA GLY A 316 10.12 -3.01 4.47
C GLY A 316 11.54 -3.18 5.00
N PHE A 317 12.21 -2.05 5.23
CA PHE A 317 13.60 -1.95 5.67
C PHE A 317 13.84 -0.67 6.48
N ILE A 318 14.99 -0.61 7.17
CA ILE A 318 15.51 0.61 7.78
C ILE A 318 17.05 0.68 7.66
N ILE A 319 17.55 1.85 7.31
CA ILE A 319 18.95 2.16 7.04
C ILE A 319 19.36 3.29 7.98
N LEU A 320 20.18 2.96 8.98
CA LEU A 320 20.55 3.87 10.06
C LEU A 320 21.78 4.72 9.72
N LYS A 321 21.84 5.94 10.27
CA LYS A 321 22.91 6.94 10.10
C LYS A 321 22.99 7.53 8.68
N THR A 322 21.87 7.51 7.95
CA THR A 322 21.71 8.37 6.78
C THR A 322 21.59 9.81 7.24
N ARG A 323 21.89 10.76 6.36
CA ARG A 323 21.92 12.19 6.70
C ARG A 323 21.16 13.04 5.71
N PHE A 324 20.91 14.27 6.16
CA PHE A 324 20.42 15.40 5.41
C PHE A 324 21.21 15.61 4.10
N THR A 325 20.82 14.94 3.01
CA THR A 325 20.89 15.32 1.58
C THR A 325 20.54 14.11 0.69
N TYR A 326 19.73 14.37 -0.35
CA TYR A 326 19.70 13.67 -1.66
C TYR A 326 19.72 12.13 -1.61
N SER A 327 18.66 11.54 -1.09
CA SER A 327 18.30 10.18 -1.50
C SER A 327 17.73 10.18 -2.91
N ALA A 328 18.04 9.16 -3.71
CA ALA A 328 17.40 8.93 -5.00
C ALA A 328 17.16 7.44 -5.22
N TRP A 329 16.00 7.10 -5.77
CA TRP A 329 15.65 5.76 -6.25
C TRP A 329 15.77 5.74 -7.77
N THR A 330 16.65 4.90 -8.31
CA THR A 330 16.91 4.82 -9.74
C THR A 330 17.66 3.53 -10.07
N ASP A 331 17.29 2.83 -11.15
CA ASP A 331 18.07 1.74 -11.73
C ASP A 331 19.42 2.27 -12.28
N PHE A 332 20.40 2.42 -11.39
CA PHE A 332 21.72 2.99 -11.68
C PHE A 332 22.60 1.98 -12.41
N ASN A 333 22.35 0.68 -12.22
CA ASN A 333 23.14 -0.40 -12.79
C ASN A 333 22.56 -1.00 -14.10
N ASN A 334 21.29 -0.69 -14.41
CA ASN A 334 20.49 -1.16 -15.55
C ASN A 334 20.15 -2.67 -15.48
N ASP A 335 19.64 -3.15 -14.34
CA ASP A 335 19.10 -4.52 -14.18
C ASP A 335 17.56 -4.61 -14.09
N GLY A 336 16.87 -3.47 -14.08
CA GLY A 336 15.43 -3.35 -13.94
C GLY A 336 14.93 -3.43 -12.49
N ILE A 337 15.72 -2.98 -11.53
CA ILE A 337 15.40 -2.83 -10.09
C ILE A 337 15.87 -1.43 -9.67
N GLN A 338 15.18 -0.79 -8.73
CA GLN A 338 15.57 0.56 -8.29
C GLN A 338 16.71 0.48 -7.25
N ASP A 339 17.87 1.04 -7.58
CA ASP A 339 18.98 1.24 -6.65
C ASP A 339 18.72 2.48 -5.77
N LEU A 340 19.22 2.46 -4.54
CA LEU A 340 19.08 3.57 -3.59
C LEU A 340 20.42 4.30 -3.37
N ILE A 341 20.49 5.54 -3.84
CA ILE A 341 21.59 6.47 -3.55
C ILE A 341 21.33 7.14 -2.19
N LEU A 342 22.34 7.19 -1.30
CA LEU A 342 22.21 7.77 0.04
C LEU A 342 23.50 8.46 0.54
N TYR A 343 23.34 9.57 1.26
CA TYR A 343 24.41 10.22 2.03
C TYR A 343 24.39 9.76 3.50
N PHE A 344 25.56 9.48 4.06
CA PHE A 344 25.71 8.94 5.42
C PHE A 344 26.49 9.88 6.36
N GLY A 345 26.30 9.68 7.68
CA GLY A 345 26.95 10.46 8.74
C GLY A 345 28.48 10.45 8.79
N ASN A 346 29.13 9.65 7.94
CA ASN A 346 30.57 9.63 7.70
C ASN A 346 31.03 10.57 6.56
N SER A 347 30.11 11.39 6.03
CA SER A 347 30.32 12.32 4.92
C SER A 347 30.66 11.65 3.58
N MET A 348 30.11 10.45 3.34
CA MET A 348 30.23 9.71 2.09
C MET A 348 28.86 9.43 1.48
N ASN A 349 28.78 9.50 0.15
CA ASN A 349 27.67 8.93 -0.62
C ASN A 349 27.92 7.43 -0.85
N TYR A 350 26.85 6.65 -0.80
CA TYR A 350 26.81 5.25 -1.17
C TYR A 350 25.68 5.03 -2.18
N ILE A 351 25.88 4.05 -3.06
CA ILE A 351 24.81 3.46 -3.86
C ILE A 351 24.58 2.07 -3.28
N LEU A 352 23.36 1.82 -2.82
CA LEU A 352 22.91 0.52 -2.36
C LEU A 352 22.18 -0.09 -3.57
N PHE A 353 22.80 -1.07 -4.22
CA PHE A 353 22.14 -1.74 -5.33
C PHE A 353 20.88 -2.47 -4.82
N GLY A 354 19.81 -2.38 -5.59
CA GLY A 354 18.62 -3.17 -5.39
C GLY A 354 18.90 -4.65 -5.58
N ASP A 355 18.01 -5.48 -5.06
CA ASP A 355 17.88 -6.88 -5.48
C ASP A 355 16.38 -7.18 -5.48
N LYS A 356 15.93 -8.01 -6.42
CA LYS A 356 14.53 -8.42 -6.44
C LYS A 356 14.31 -9.26 -5.21
N THR A 357 13.44 -8.83 -4.30
CA THR A 357 13.29 -9.52 -3.01
C THR A 357 12.58 -10.86 -3.17
N ILE A 358 13.34 -11.87 -3.62
CA ILE A 358 12.98 -13.29 -3.58
C ILE A 358 13.07 -13.76 -2.12
N PHE A 359 12.29 -13.13 -1.26
CA PHE A 359 11.84 -13.72 -0.02
C PHE A 359 11.20 -15.06 -0.39
N SER A 360 11.87 -16.14 -0.03
CA SER A 360 11.40 -17.50 -0.27
C SER A 360 10.96 -18.10 1.06
N ALA A 361 9.69 -18.48 1.13
CA ALA A 361 9.21 -19.43 2.11
C ALA A 361 8.47 -20.54 1.36
N SER A 362 8.68 -21.78 1.80
CA SER A 362 7.97 -22.95 1.28
C SER A 362 7.64 -23.86 2.44
N LEU A 363 6.46 -24.48 2.38
CA LEU A 363 6.09 -25.51 3.34
C LEU A 363 6.81 -26.84 3.05
N ASN A 364 7.26 -27.03 1.80
CA ASN A 364 7.83 -28.29 1.28
C ASN A 364 6.97 -29.49 1.69
N ILE A 365 5.68 -29.43 1.33
CA ILE A 365 4.70 -30.47 1.61
C ILE A 365 5.09 -31.75 0.88
N ILE A 366 5.18 -32.85 1.63
CA ILE A 366 5.67 -34.14 1.16
C ILE A 366 4.58 -34.85 0.35
N ASN A 367 3.32 -34.82 0.81
CA ASN A 367 2.18 -35.39 0.10
C ASN A 367 1.05 -34.36 0.00
N THR A 368 0.75 -33.90 -1.22
CA THR A 368 -0.38 -33.01 -1.54
C THR A 368 -1.72 -33.77 -1.68
N SER A 369 -1.79 -35.00 -1.19
CA SER A 369 -2.96 -35.89 -1.28
C SER A 369 -3.07 -36.76 -0.02
N ILE A 370 -4.05 -36.45 0.82
CA ILE A 370 -4.29 -37.10 2.12
C ILE A 370 -5.40 -38.14 1.98
N ALA A 371 -5.09 -39.40 2.30
CA ALA A 371 -6.04 -40.50 2.24
C ALA A 371 -7.20 -40.33 3.24
N TYR A 372 -8.32 -40.98 2.94
CA TYR A 372 -9.55 -40.94 3.73
C TYR A 372 -9.35 -41.40 5.18
N ASN A 373 -9.84 -40.60 6.12
CA ASN A 373 -9.97 -40.95 7.53
C ASN A 373 -11.46 -41.14 7.88
N PRO A 374 -11.90 -42.34 8.32
CA PRO A 374 -13.29 -42.59 8.70
C PRO A 374 -13.77 -41.78 9.92
N ASN A 375 -12.87 -41.15 10.69
CA ASN A 375 -13.25 -40.22 11.76
C ASN A 375 -13.56 -38.80 11.27
N GLY A 376 -13.33 -38.48 9.98
CA GLY A 376 -13.55 -37.15 9.42
C GLY A 376 -12.51 -36.09 9.83
N GLU A 377 -11.49 -36.43 10.61
CA GLU A 377 -10.47 -35.52 11.16
C GLU A 377 -9.11 -35.64 10.43
N TYR A 378 -8.53 -34.51 10.02
CA TYR A 378 -7.33 -34.47 9.17
C TYR A 378 -6.31 -33.43 9.66
N ARG A 379 -5.20 -33.91 10.24
CA ARG A 379 -3.99 -33.12 10.55
C ARG A 379 -3.02 -33.14 9.38
N PHE A 380 -3.41 -32.49 8.28
CA PHE A 380 -2.80 -32.69 6.96
C PHE A 380 -1.35 -32.17 6.81
N LEU A 381 -0.83 -31.40 7.78
CA LEU A 381 0.59 -31.01 7.86
C LEU A 381 1.38 -31.83 8.89
N GLU A 382 0.74 -32.59 9.79
CA GLU A 382 1.44 -33.34 10.83
C GLU A 382 2.37 -34.41 10.20
N SER A 383 3.67 -34.26 10.41
CA SER A 383 4.72 -35.09 9.79
C SER A 383 4.72 -35.13 8.24
N ASN A 384 4.03 -34.20 7.57
CA ASN A 384 3.81 -34.21 6.12
C ASN A 384 4.44 -33.00 5.38
N PHE A 385 5.33 -32.26 6.03
CA PHE A 385 5.96 -31.06 5.49
C PHE A 385 7.31 -30.78 6.15
N ASN A 386 8.18 -29.99 5.51
CA ASN A 386 9.50 -29.62 6.04
C ASN A 386 9.80 -28.14 5.72
N PRO A 387 9.15 -27.20 6.42
CA PRO A 387 9.12 -25.81 5.98
C PRO A 387 10.47 -25.10 6.13
N ASN A 388 10.77 -24.22 5.19
CA ASN A 388 11.89 -23.30 5.23
C ASN A 388 11.44 -21.86 4.91
N SER A 389 12.20 -20.88 5.41
CA SER A 389 12.13 -19.49 4.97
C SER A 389 13.53 -18.87 4.90
N SER A 390 13.75 -17.97 3.95
CA SER A 390 14.99 -17.21 3.80
C SER A 390 14.91 -15.88 4.57
N ALA A 391 15.82 -15.68 5.53
CA ALA A 391 16.06 -14.46 6.32
C ALA A 391 14.90 -13.92 7.19
N CYS A 392 13.70 -13.79 6.64
CA CYS A 392 12.54 -13.15 7.26
C CYS A 392 11.58 -14.12 7.94
N ILE A 393 10.77 -13.55 8.84
CA ILE A 393 9.82 -14.28 9.68
C ILE A 393 8.42 -14.21 9.05
N VAL A 394 7.82 -15.36 8.73
CA VAL A 394 6.45 -15.42 8.19
C VAL A 394 5.46 -15.00 9.27
N GLN A 395 4.61 -14.01 8.95
CA GLN A 395 3.74 -13.34 9.92
C GLN A 395 2.36 -14.01 10.10
N PHE A 396 1.86 -14.71 9.08
CA PHE A 396 0.63 -15.50 9.14
C PHE A 396 0.61 -16.56 8.04
N ILE A 397 -0.33 -17.50 8.09
CA ILE A 397 -0.70 -18.38 6.97
C ILE A 397 -2.23 -18.44 6.88
N ASN A 398 -2.75 -18.35 5.67
CA ASN A 398 -4.16 -18.54 5.35
C ASN A 398 -4.41 -19.99 4.91
N PHE A 399 -5.43 -20.62 5.46
CA PHE A 399 -5.94 -21.93 5.05
C PHE A 399 -7.39 -21.78 4.58
N LYS A 400 -7.68 -22.16 3.34
CA LYS A 400 -9.02 -21.98 2.74
C LYS A 400 -9.48 -23.24 2.00
N VAL A 401 -10.67 -23.71 2.32
CA VAL A 401 -11.37 -24.78 1.59
C VAL A 401 -11.84 -24.22 0.25
N LEU A 402 -11.37 -24.80 -0.85
CA LEU A 402 -11.72 -24.39 -2.21
C LEU A 402 -13.02 -25.04 -2.68
N GLY A 403 -13.84 -24.27 -3.40
CA GLY A 403 -15.12 -24.71 -3.95
C GLY A 403 -16.30 -24.44 -3.00
N ILE A 404 -17.33 -25.28 -3.08
CA ILE A 404 -18.52 -25.17 -2.21
C ILE A 404 -18.14 -25.70 -0.83
N ILE A 405 -18.19 -24.85 0.21
CA ILE A 405 -17.99 -25.26 1.61
C ILE A 405 -19.22 -26.05 2.09
N ASP A 406 -19.00 -27.17 2.77
CA ASP A 406 -20.06 -27.99 3.36
C ASP A 406 -20.35 -27.53 4.80
N PRO A 407 -21.61 -27.53 5.28
CA PRO A 407 -21.93 -27.13 6.67
C PRO A 407 -21.21 -27.94 7.76
N SER A 408 -20.70 -29.14 7.44
CA SER A 408 -19.90 -29.97 8.34
C SER A 408 -18.39 -29.71 8.28
N ASP A 409 -17.91 -28.88 7.35
CA ASP A 409 -16.51 -28.47 7.31
C ASP A 409 -16.15 -27.63 8.54
N GLN A 410 -14.95 -27.84 9.08
CA GLN A 410 -14.35 -26.96 10.08
C GLN A 410 -12.82 -26.98 9.95
N LEU A 411 -12.22 -25.86 9.55
CA LEU A 411 -10.80 -25.59 9.81
C LEU A 411 -10.62 -25.07 11.24
N SER A 412 -9.55 -25.52 11.89
CA SER A 412 -9.23 -25.18 13.28
C SER A 412 -7.72 -25.32 13.54
N PHE A 413 -7.24 -24.76 14.66
CA PHE A 413 -5.85 -24.87 15.10
C PHE A 413 -5.82 -25.29 16.58
N SER A 414 -5.05 -26.32 16.93
CA SER A 414 -4.97 -26.82 18.31
C SER A 414 -3.65 -26.43 18.96
N SER A 415 -3.62 -25.36 19.74
CA SER A 415 -2.42 -24.85 20.42
C SER A 415 -1.98 -25.75 21.60
N SER A 416 -1.21 -26.80 21.31
CA SER A 416 -0.68 -27.71 22.33
C SER A 416 0.55 -27.13 23.07
N ASN A 417 0.31 -26.19 23.98
CA ASN A 417 1.24 -25.72 25.03
C ASN A 417 2.60 -25.12 24.63
N THR A 418 2.92 -24.88 23.35
CA THR A 418 4.13 -24.14 22.95
C THR A 418 3.88 -23.07 21.88
N THR A 419 4.35 -21.86 22.19
CA THR A 419 4.60 -20.66 21.37
C THR A 419 3.47 -20.00 20.54
N SER A 420 3.16 -18.76 20.96
CA SER A 420 3.29 -17.58 20.09
C SER A 420 2.36 -17.46 18.85
N SER A 421 1.19 -18.09 18.86
CA SER A 421 0.29 -18.04 17.70
C SER A 421 -1.14 -17.66 18.09
N ASP A 422 -1.62 -16.53 17.59
CA ASP A 422 -3.04 -16.15 17.63
C ASP A 422 -3.76 -16.67 16.37
N VAL A 423 -5.07 -16.88 16.48
CA VAL A 423 -5.85 -17.62 15.45
C VAL A 423 -7.18 -16.93 15.21
N VAL A 424 -7.45 -16.58 13.95
CA VAL A 424 -8.73 -16.03 13.50
C VAL A 424 -9.45 -17.07 12.64
N SER A 425 -10.59 -17.54 13.14
CA SER A 425 -11.52 -18.39 12.40
C SER A 425 -12.44 -17.50 11.57
N ILE A 426 -12.15 -17.33 10.27
CA ILE A 426 -12.89 -16.44 9.36
C ILE A 426 -14.22 -17.11 8.96
N SER A 427 -14.20 -18.42 8.70
CA SER A 427 -15.40 -19.23 8.51
C SER A 427 -15.11 -20.71 8.78
N ASN A 428 -16.14 -21.56 8.76
CA ASN A 428 -16.00 -23.02 8.75
C ASN A 428 -14.98 -23.54 7.72
N GLY A 429 -14.88 -22.88 6.56
CA GLY A 429 -13.95 -23.23 5.49
C GLY A 429 -12.72 -22.32 5.40
N GLU A 430 -12.47 -21.42 6.35
CA GLU A 430 -11.36 -20.46 6.23
C GLU A 430 -10.78 -20.04 7.59
N LEU A 431 -9.46 -20.21 7.74
CA LEU A 431 -8.71 -20.07 8.98
C LEU A 431 -7.42 -19.31 8.71
N GLN A 432 -7.14 -18.29 9.52
CA GLN A 432 -5.88 -17.55 9.50
C GLN A 432 -5.15 -17.76 10.81
N VAL A 433 -3.88 -18.18 10.74
CA VAL A 433 -3.00 -18.40 11.89
C VAL A 433 -1.90 -17.34 11.84
N PHE A 434 -1.71 -16.59 12.93
CA PHE A 434 -0.76 -15.47 13.02
C PHE A 434 0.45 -15.81 13.91
N ASN A 435 1.58 -15.17 13.65
CA ASN A 435 2.85 -15.34 14.36
C ASN A 435 3.13 -14.17 15.32
N THR A 436 2.29 -13.98 16.33
CA THR A 436 2.16 -12.68 17.01
C THR A 436 3.33 -12.27 17.93
N ASN A 437 4.30 -13.15 18.19
CA ASN A 437 5.59 -12.78 18.81
C ASN A 437 6.80 -13.12 17.93
N ARG A 438 6.60 -13.24 16.60
CA ARG A 438 7.66 -13.45 15.60
C ARG A 438 8.56 -14.66 15.90
N ASP A 439 7.96 -15.82 16.16
CA ASP A 439 8.71 -17.07 16.29
C ASP A 439 9.31 -17.45 14.92
N PRO A 440 10.64 -17.54 14.75
CA PRO A 440 11.25 -17.98 13.49
C PRO A 440 10.97 -19.46 13.19
N LYS A 441 10.35 -20.20 14.12
CA LYS A 441 9.87 -21.58 13.94
C LYS A 441 8.35 -21.68 13.73
N PHE A 442 7.69 -20.56 13.46
CA PHE A 442 6.24 -20.49 13.24
C PHE A 442 5.75 -21.46 12.16
N LEU A 443 6.45 -21.58 11.03
CA LEU A 443 6.04 -22.49 9.97
C LEU A 443 5.98 -23.95 10.46
N GLN A 444 6.86 -24.37 11.38
CA GLN A 444 6.83 -25.72 11.97
C GLN A 444 5.64 -25.92 12.93
N SER A 445 5.07 -24.85 13.51
CA SER A 445 3.89 -24.92 14.39
C SER A 445 2.58 -25.24 13.64
N LEU A 446 2.55 -25.02 12.32
CA LEU A 446 1.41 -25.28 11.42
C LEU A 446 0.98 -26.76 11.37
N SER A 447 1.81 -27.68 11.85
CA SER A 447 1.46 -29.07 12.12
C SER A 447 0.19 -29.23 13.00
N ASN A 448 -0.15 -28.21 13.79
CA ASN A 448 -1.33 -28.18 14.65
C ASN A 448 -2.65 -27.84 13.94
N VAL A 449 -2.63 -27.50 12.65
CA VAL A 449 -3.85 -27.24 11.86
C VAL A 449 -4.65 -28.54 11.69
N LEU A 450 -5.96 -28.45 11.89
CA LEU A 450 -6.90 -29.56 11.88
C LEU A 450 -8.14 -29.19 11.05
N TYR A 451 -8.36 -29.94 9.97
CA TYR A 451 -9.60 -29.93 9.20
C TYR A 451 -10.52 -31.05 9.68
N LYS A 452 -11.79 -30.75 9.92
CA LYS A 452 -12.86 -31.72 10.15
C LYS A 452 -13.93 -31.63 9.07
N THR A 453 -14.54 -32.75 8.71
CA THR A 453 -15.69 -32.79 7.79
C THR A 453 -16.49 -34.09 7.93
N ASN A 454 -17.80 -34.06 7.69
CA ASN A 454 -18.66 -35.25 7.61
C ASN A 454 -19.04 -35.61 6.16
N ARG A 455 -18.36 -35.04 5.17
CA ARG A 455 -18.48 -35.45 3.76
C ARG A 455 -18.19 -36.94 3.57
N ASN A 456 -18.82 -37.54 2.57
CA ASN A 456 -18.66 -38.96 2.21
C ASN A 456 -18.81 -39.20 0.70
N SER A 457 -18.46 -38.21 -0.14
CA SER A 457 -18.79 -38.23 -1.57
C SER A 457 -17.82 -37.48 -2.50
N SER A 458 -16.80 -36.79 -1.96
CA SER A 458 -15.98 -35.86 -2.74
C SER A 458 -14.51 -35.83 -2.32
N ILE A 459 -13.71 -35.10 -3.11
CA ILE A 459 -12.37 -34.64 -2.71
C ILE A 459 -12.50 -33.17 -2.33
N THR A 460 -12.09 -32.80 -1.12
CA THR A 460 -11.91 -31.39 -0.73
C THR A 460 -10.50 -30.95 -1.13
N THR A 461 -10.32 -29.71 -1.59
CA THR A 461 -8.98 -29.11 -1.73
C THR A 461 -8.85 -27.95 -0.75
N ILE A 462 -7.74 -27.89 -0.02
CA ILE A 462 -7.36 -26.76 0.83
C ILE A 462 -6.21 -26.03 0.12
N SER A 463 -6.36 -24.73 -0.13
CA SER A 463 -5.24 -23.86 -0.45
C SER A 463 -4.58 -23.35 0.82
N ILE A 464 -3.26 -23.25 0.81
CA ILE A 464 -2.45 -22.74 1.90
C ILE A 464 -1.60 -21.61 1.34
N THR A 465 -1.83 -20.38 1.80
CA THR A 465 -1.21 -19.18 1.19
C THR A 465 -0.59 -18.23 2.21
N TYR A 466 0.51 -17.58 1.81
CA TYR A 466 1.10 -16.41 2.48
C TYR A 466 1.65 -15.48 1.41
N LEU A 467 0.98 -14.32 1.26
CA LEU A 467 1.24 -13.36 0.19
C LEU A 467 1.30 -14.08 -1.18
N ASN A 468 2.17 -13.63 -2.09
CA ASN A 468 2.46 -14.30 -3.36
C ASN A 468 3.58 -15.36 -3.26
N ILE A 469 4.05 -15.69 -2.04
CA ILE A 469 5.28 -16.48 -1.82
C ILE A 469 4.98 -17.95 -1.50
N ILE A 470 4.07 -18.22 -0.55
CA ILE A 470 3.54 -19.58 -0.35
C ILE A 470 2.22 -19.67 -1.09
N ASN A 471 2.10 -20.64 -2.00
CA ASN A 471 0.87 -20.93 -2.74
C ASN A 471 0.73 -22.46 -2.94
N ASP A 472 0.49 -23.15 -1.84
CA ASP A 472 0.40 -24.61 -1.77
C ASP A 472 -1.05 -25.11 -1.84
N THR A 473 -1.26 -26.35 -2.29
CA THR A 473 -2.58 -27.01 -2.22
C THR A 473 -2.49 -28.45 -1.74
N ILE A 474 -3.45 -28.85 -0.90
CA ILE A 474 -3.60 -30.23 -0.42
C ILE A 474 -5.01 -30.74 -0.74
N LYS A 475 -5.08 -31.92 -1.36
CA LYS A 475 -6.32 -32.66 -1.62
C LYS A 475 -6.60 -33.65 -0.50
N ILE A 476 -7.82 -33.69 0.00
CA ILE A 476 -8.27 -34.60 1.05
C ILE A 476 -9.42 -35.45 0.50
N TYR A 477 -9.24 -36.76 0.49
CA TYR A 477 -10.27 -37.70 0.06
C TYR A 477 -11.29 -37.89 1.18
N THR A 478 -12.53 -37.41 1.01
CA THR A 478 -13.55 -37.49 2.07
C THR A 478 -14.45 -38.73 1.98
N SER A 479 -14.29 -39.56 0.96
CA SER A 479 -14.98 -40.84 0.82
C SER A 479 -14.01 -42.02 0.88
N ASN A 480 -14.48 -43.15 1.44
CA ASN A 480 -13.73 -44.40 1.45
C ASN A 480 -13.47 -44.85 0.00
N PRO A 481 -12.20 -45.02 -0.44
CA PRO A 481 -11.90 -45.47 -1.80
C PRO A 481 -12.48 -46.87 -2.03
N THR A 482 -13.49 -46.96 -2.90
CA THR A 482 -14.10 -48.22 -3.30
C THR A 482 -13.11 -49.07 -4.09
N ILE A 483 -12.40 -49.96 -3.39
CA ILE A 483 -11.55 -50.98 -4.00
C ILE A 483 -12.45 -51.90 -4.84
N THR A 484 -12.49 -51.65 -6.14
CA THR A 484 -13.10 -52.55 -7.12
C THR A 484 -12.22 -53.79 -7.26
N THR A 485 -12.47 -54.76 -6.39
CA THR A 485 -11.86 -56.10 -6.44
C THR A 485 -12.34 -56.85 -7.68
N THR A 486 -11.68 -56.60 -8.81
CA THR A 486 -11.80 -57.40 -10.02
C THR A 486 -11.28 -58.80 -9.76
N SER A 487 -12.18 -59.70 -9.34
CA SER A 487 -11.90 -61.12 -9.16
C SER A 487 -11.19 -61.71 -10.38
N PRO A 488 -10.19 -62.61 -10.21
CA PRO A 488 -9.46 -63.17 -11.34
C PRO A 488 -10.41 -63.90 -12.29
N VAL A 489 -10.52 -63.41 -13.52
CA VAL A 489 -11.27 -64.11 -14.57
C VAL A 489 -10.50 -65.40 -14.91
N THR A 490 -11.16 -66.55 -14.74
CA THR A 490 -10.57 -67.86 -15.02
C THR A 490 -10.14 -67.94 -16.48
N ALA A 491 -8.83 -68.04 -16.73
CA ALA A 491 -8.28 -68.06 -18.08
C ALA A 491 -8.65 -69.36 -18.81
N THR A 492 -9.66 -69.31 -19.68
CA THR A 492 -9.95 -70.38 -20.64
C THR A 492 -8.91 -70.39 -21.75
N THR A 493 -8.33 -71.55 -22.01
CA THR A 493 -7.28 -71.74 -23.01
C THR A 493 -7.85 -71.70 -24.43
N SER A 494 -7.41 -70.71 -25.22
CA SER A 494 -7.50 -70.75 -26.68
C SER A 494 -6.24 -70.17 -27.32
N THR A 495 -5.87 -70.71 -28.47
CA THR A 495 -4.58 -70.50 -29.15
C THR A 495 -4.44 -69.10 -29.75
N ALA A 496 -3.31 -68.44 -29.47
CA ALA A 496 -2.89 -67.24 -30.18
C ALA A 496 -1.85 -67.58 -31.27
N THR A 497 -2.18 -67.27 -32.53
CA THR A 497 -1.28 -67.45 -33.68
C THR A 497 -0.36 -66.23 -33.86
N THR A 498 0.82 -66.45 -34.46
CA THR A 498 1.87 -65.43 -34.65
C THR A 498 1.50 -64.27 -35.58
N SER A 499 1.94 -63.04 -35.26
CA SER A 499 2.54 -62.13 -36.26
C SER A 499 3.42 -61.02 -35.65
N THR A 500 4.73 -61.07 -36.00
CA THR A 500 5.71 -59.97 -36.20
C THR A 500 5.91 -58.80 -35.22
N ALA A 501 7.15 -58.28 -35.20
CA ALA A 501 7.58 -57.11 -34.41
C ALA A 501 8.61 -56.25 -35.19
N THR A 502 8.71 -54.96 -34.81
CA THR A 502 9.78 -53.99 -35.14
C THR A 502 9.80 -52.93 -34.02
N THR A 503 10.81 -52.61 -33.19
CA THR A 503 12.31 -52.61 -33.19
C THR A 503 13.02 -51.37 -33.74
N SER A 504 13.29 -50.40 -32.85
CA SER A 504 14.51 -49.54 -32.81
C SER A 504 14.49 -48.75 -31.47
N THR A 505 15.43 -48.81 -30.52
CA THR A 505 16.87 -48.40 -30.51
C THR A 505 17.09 -46.93 -30.89
N SER A 506 17.91 -46.10 -30.23
CA SER A 506 18.74 -46.17 -29.00
C SER A 506 19.26 -44.72 -28.70
N ALA A 507 20.04 -44.35 -27.67
CA ALA A 507 20.91 -45.06 -26.70
C ALA A 507 21.11 -44.26 -25.38
N THR A 508 22.05 -44.67 -24.53
CA THR A 508 22.45 -44.08 -23.23
C THR A 508 23.59 -43.04 -23.31
N SER A 509 23.69 -42.16 -22.30
CA SER A 509 24.99 -41.77 -21.72
C SER A 509 24.87 -41.47 -20.22
N ALA A 510 25.89 -41.85 -19.45
CA ALA A 510 25.99 -41.58 -18.01
C ALA A 510 27.47 -41.52 -17.59
N THR A 511 27.79 -40.70 -16.58
CA THR A 511 29.14 -40.58 -16.00
C THR A 511 29.04 -40.34 -14.51
N SER A 512 29.94 -40.99 -13.75
CA SER A 512 29.97 -40.96 -12.28
C SER A 512 31.30 -40.37 -11.78
N ALA A 513 31.27 -39.73 -10.61
CA ALA A 513 32.44 -39.44 -9.80
C ALA A 513 32.11 -39.62 -8.31
N THR A 514 33.09 -40.03 -7.50
CA THR A 514 32.93 -40.41 -6.09
C THR A 514 34.11 -39.93 -5.24
N THR A 515 34.07 -40.19 -3.93
CA THR A 515 35.10 -39.94 -2.88
C THR A 515 35.15 -38.52 -2.31
N SER A 516 35.37 -38.28 -1.00
CA SER A 516 35.35 -39.19 0.19
C SER A 516 35.53 -38.44 1.53
N THR A 517 34.93 -38.96 2.63
CA THR A 517 35.41 -38.89 4.06
C THR A 517 35.53 -37.49 4.75
N THR A 518 35.38 -37.27 6.08
CA THR A 518 35.09 -38.09 7.30
C THR A 518 34.63 -37.18 8.48
N ALA A 519 33.89 -37.74 9.46
CA ALA A 519 34.00 -37.63 10.95
C ALA A 519 34.40 -36.28 11.66
N THR A 520 33.97 -35.88 12.88
CA THR A 520 33.28 -36.56 14.01
C THR A 520 32.77 -35.60 15.11
N THR A 521 31.94 -36.12 16.04
CA THR A 521 31.76 -35.75 17.49
C THR A 521 31.05 -34.46 17.96
N SER A 522 30.33 -34.61 19.08
CA SER A 522 29.74 -33.60 20.00
C SER A 522 30.24 -33.89 21.44
N PRO A 523 30.17 -32.97 22.43
CA PRO A 523 29.00 -32.89 23.35
C PRO A 523 28.70 -31.48 23.94
N ALA A 524 27.74 -31.40 24.89
CA ALA A 524 27.31 -30.21 25.66
C ALA A 524 27.09 -30.61 27.15
N PRO A 525 26.27 -29.93 28.01
CA PRO A 525 26.06 -28.50 28.30
C PRO A 525 26.59 -28.18 29.75
N PRO A 526 25.82 -27.79 30.81
CA PRO A 526 24.94 -26.62 31.04
C PRO A 526 25.34 -25.72 32.25
N VAL A 527 24.70 -24.54 32.40
CA VAL A 527 24.53 -23.80 33.69
C VAL A 527 23.11 -23.18 33.76
N THR A 528 22.55 -23.00 34.97
CA THR A 528 21.15 -22.63 35.25
C THR A 528 20.99 -21.37 36.11
N SER A 529 19.90 -20.60 35.95
CA SER A 529 19.38 -19.72 37.02
C SER A 529 17.87 -19.37 36.90
N THR A 530 17.12 -19.73 37.94
CA THR A 530 15.80 -19.21 38.38
C THR A 530 15.83 -17.73 38.83
N ALA A 531 14.76 -16.95 38.98
CA ALA A 531 13.30 -17.09 38.71
C ALA A 531 12.76 -15.75 38.11
N THR A 532 11.59 -15.11 38.38
CA THR A 532 10.51 -15.22 39.40
C THR A 532 9.19 -14.63 38.86
N THR A 533 8.09 -14.69 39.64
CA THR A 533 6.70 -14.37 39.24
C THR A 533 6.18 -12.98 39.65
N SER A 534 5.25 -12.43 38.87
CA SER A 534 4.08 -11.69 39.38
C SER A 534 2.86 -11.89 38.45
N LEU A 535 1.65 -11.93 39.01
CA LEU A 535 0.39 -11.96 38.26
C LEU A 535 -0.38 -10.65 38.50
N SER A 536 -1.07 -10.16 37.47
CA SER A 536 -2.21 -9.23 37.63
C SER A 536 -3.31 -9.63 36.65
N THR A 537 -4.35 -10.29 37.15
CA THR A 537 -5.51 -10.73 36.37
C THR A 537 -6.53 -9.60 36.22
N VAL A 538 -6.73 -9.12 34.99
CA VAL A 538 -7.87 -8.26 34.63
C VAL A 538 -8.96 -9.14 34.01
N THR A 539 -10.15 -9.14 34.59
CA THR A 539 -11.24 -10.05 34.20
C THR A 539 -12.04 -9.46 33.03
N SER A 540 -12.02 -10.10 31.87
CA SER A 540 -12.88 -9.75 30.74
C SER A 540 -14.31 -10.24 30.98
N THR A 541 -15.27 -9.32 31.03
CA THR A 541 -16.70 -9.64 31.09
C THR A 541 -17.23 -9.96 29.69
N GLN A 542 -17.46 -11.23 29.37
CA GLN A 542 -18.28 -11.59 28.21
C GLN A 542 -19.72 -11.09 28.42
N VAL A 543 -20.21 -10.26 27.50
CA VAL A 543 -21.60 -9.80 27.52
C VAL A 543 -22.49 -10.87 26.87
N LEU A 544 -23.28 -11.56 27.69
CA LEU A 544 -24.26 -12.54 27.21
C LEU A 544 -25.34 -11.86 26.37
N GLN A 545 -25.69 -12.45 25.23
CA GLN A 545 -26.81 -12.02 24.40
C GLN A 545 -28.12 -12.04 25.21
N ASN A 546 -28.78 -10.88 25.30
CA ASN A 546 -30.09 -10.77 25.94
C ASN A 546 -31.03 -9.99 25.00
N ASN A 547 -31.88 -10.73 24.27
CA ASN A 547 -32.66 -10.23 23.12
C ASN A 547 -33.87 -9.35 23.49
N THR A 548 -33.65 -8.36 24.35
CA THR A 548 -34.56 -7.24 24.60
C THR A 548 -34.03 -6.00 23.89
N VAL A 549 -34.74 -5.56 22.84
CA VAL A 549 -34.35 -4.39 22.06
C VAL A 549 -34.45 -3.12 22.90
N ASN A 550 -33.30 -2.58 23.31
CA ASN A 550 -33.22 -1.29 23.98
C ASN A 550 -33.36 -0.16 22.94
N ASN A 551 -34.60 0.29 22.70
CA ASN A 551 -34.96 1.24 21.64
C ASN A 551 -34.30 2.63 21.73
N ASP A 552 -33.53 2.92 22.79
CA ASP A 552 -32.78 4.16 22.93
C ASP A 552 -31.32 4.05 22.40
N CYS A 553 -30.83 2.84 22.06
CA CYS A 553 -29.44 2.56 21.71
C CYS A 553 -29.31 2.03 20.26
N ILE A 554 -28.95 2.88 19.29
CA ILE A 554 -28.89 2.54 17.86
C ILE A 554 -27.53 2.96 17.28
N CYS A 555 -26.86 2.07 16.55
CA CYS A 555 -25.56 2.30 15.92
C CYS A 555 -25.64 2.19 14.38
N ILE A 556 -24.56 2.55 13.69
CA ILE A 556 -24.41 2.29 12.26
C ILE A 556 -24.22 0.78 11.98
N ARG A 557 -24.44 0.38 10.73
CA ARG A 557 -24.49 -1.04 10.33
C ARG A 557 -23.14 -1.72 10.51
N GLY A 558 -23.09 -2.79 11.32
CA GLY A 558 -21.85 -3.50 11.70
C GLY A 558 -21.38 -3.22 13.13
N GLN A 559 -22.08 -2.32 13.85
CA GLN A 559 -21.79 -1.99 15.25
C GLN A 559 -22.94 -2.40 16.19
N ILE A 560 -22.56 -2.84 17.39
CA ILE A 560 -23.44 -3.13 18.51
C ILE A 560 -23.39 -1.99 19.54
N CYS A 561 -24.53 -1.70 20.16
CA CYS A 561 -24.68 -0.60 21.10
C CYS A 561 -24.54 -1.08 22.54
N LEU A 562 -23.58 -0.55 23.30
CA LEU A 562 -23.37 -0.86 24.70
C LEU A 562 -24.47 -0.18 25.56
N PRO A 563 -25.40 -0.92 26.19
CA PRO A 563 -26.67 -0.34 26.68
C PRO A 563 -26.55 0.78 27.71
N ASP A 564 -25.55 0.73 28.59
CA ASP A 564 -25.38 1.71 29.68
C ASP A 564 -24.54 2.92 29.26
N SER A 565 -23.53 2.73 28.40
CA SER A 565 -22.64 3.81 27.95
C SER A 565 -23.12 4.52 26.69
N HIS A 566 -24.02 3.89 25.91
CA HIS A 566 -24.49 4.35 24.60
C HIS A 566 -23.35 4.56 23.59
N ILE A 567 -22.26 3.81 23.77
CA ILE A 567 -21.12 3.74 22.85
C ILE A 567 -21.38 2.60 21.86
N CYS A 568 -21.06 2.85 20.59
CA CYS A 568 -21.09 1.89 19.51
C CYS A 568 -19.72 1.26 19.32
N VAL A 569 -19.66 -0.07 19.27
CA VAL A 569 -18.44 -0.86 19.06
C VAL A 569 -18.70 -1.84 17.93
N ASN A 570 -17.70 -2.22 17.13
CA ASN A 570 -17.93 -3.16 16.03
C ASN A 570 -18.34 -4.53 16.59
N GLU A 571 -19.24 -5.24 15.89
CA GLU A 571 -19.84 -6.51 16.35
C GLU A 571 -18.80 -7.64 16.59
N PHE A 572 -17.60 -7.49 16.04
CA PHE A 572 -16.50 -8.47 16.08
C PHE A 572 -15.30 -8.03 16.92
N ASP A 573 -15.29 -6.80 17.47
CA ASP A 573 -14.15 -6.26 18.21
C ASP A 573 -14.22 -6.55 19.71
N VAL A 574 -13.08 -6.90 20.31
CA VAL A 574 -12.96 -7.10 21.76
C VAL A 574 -12.89 -5.74 22.46
N TYR A 575 -14.04 -5.19 22.86
CA TYR A 575 -14.12 -3.92 23.58
C TYR A 575 -13.42 -3.98 24.95
N GLN A 576 -12.22 -3.37 25.05
CA GLN A 576 -11.42 -3.32 26.27
C GLN A 576 -11.74 -2.14 27.20
N GLY A 577 -12.85 -1.43 26.99
CA GLY A 577 -13.28 -0.32 27.86
C GLY A 577 -12.81 1.07 27.41
N GLY A 578 -13.18 1.48 26.19
CA GLY A 578 -12.90 2.82 25.67
C GLY A 578 -13.84 3.92 26.17
N SER A 579 -13.50 5.16 25.82
CA SER A 579 -14.42 6.31 25.91
C SER A 579 -15.04 6.61 24.54
N CYS A 580 -16.02 7.53 24.48
CA CYS A 580 -16.60 7.94 23.19
C CYS A 580 -15.66 8.75 22.29
N LEU A 581 -14.46 9.10 22.78
CA LEU A 581 -13.39 9.70 21.97
C LEU A 581 -12.74 8.66 21.03
N GLN A 582 -12.91 7.36 21.32
CA GLN A 582 -12.28 6.24 20.62
C GLN A 582 -13.29 5.35 19.88
N ASN A 583 -14.58 5.51 20.18
CA ASN A 583 -15.68 4.67 19.70
C ASN A 583 -16.92 5.56 19.54
N SER A 584 -17.58 5.53 18.39
CA SER A 584 -18.68 6.45 18.06
C SER A 584 -19.84 6.36 19.07
N CYS A 585 -20.56 7.45 19.29
CA CYS A 585 -21.79 7.43 20.07
C CYS A 585 -22.97 6.88 19.26
N ALA A 586 -23.94 6.29 19.97
CA ALA A 586 -25.23 5.91 19.40
C ALA A 586 -25.93 7.12 18.77
N LEU A 587 -26.73 6.88 17.73
CA LEU A 587 -27.44 7.93 16.99
C LEU A 587 -28.38 8.71 17.93
N GLY A 588 -28.23 10.04 17.95
CA GLY A 588 -28.88 10.92 18.93
C GLY A 588 -28.15 11.00 20.28
N TYR A 589 -26.85 10.68 20.33
CA TYR A 589 -25.94 11.02 21.43
C TYR A 589 -24.67 11.67 20.86
N ASP A 590 -24.05 12.49 21.70
CA ASP A 590 -22.94 13.38 21.38
C ASP A 590 -21.85 13.18 22.45
N CYS A 591 -20.58 13.19 22.05
CA CYS A 591 -19.48 12.81 22.92
C CYS A 591 -18.98 13.99 23.77
N LYS A 592 -19.16 13.92 25.09
CA LYS A 592 -18.85 15.05 25.99
C LYS A 592 -17.97 14.64 27.14
N GLU A 593 -16.92 15.43 27.40
CA GLU A 593 -16.14 15.30 28.63
C GLU A 593 -17.03 15.62 29.85
N LYS A 594 -16.88 14.85 30.93
CA LYS A 594 -17.53 15.16 32.22
C LYS A 594 -16.57 15.54 33.34
N SER A 595 -15.34 15.03 33.31
CA SER A 595 -14.26 15.31 34.26
C SER A 595 -13.03 14.51 33.85
N ASN A 596 -11.84 15.10 34.02
CA ASN A 596 -10.55 14.40 33.96
C ASN A 596 -10.37 13.54 32.69
N GLN A 597 -10.68 14.10 31.52
CA GLN A 597 -10.59 13.43 30.21
C GLN A 597 -11.51 12.19 30.06
N ILE A 598 -12.49 12.00 30.95
CA ILE A 598 -13.50 10.95 30.83
C ILE A 598 -14.66 11.46 29.97
N TYR A 599 -14.62 11.10 28.68
CA TYR A 599 -15.66 11.37 27.70
C TYR A 599 -16.79 10.32 27.77
N LYS A 600 -18.05 10.76 27.69
CA LYS A 600 -19.23 9.89 27.66
C LYS A 600 -20.27 10.38 26.65
N CYS A 601 -21.02 9.46 26.06
CA CYS A 601 -22.14 9.77 25.19
C CYS A 601 -23.28 10.41 26.00
N VAL A 602 -23.69 11.61 25.59
CA VAL A 602 -24.77 12.38 26.20
C VAL A 602 -25.85 12.60 25.14
N LYS A 603 -27.09 12.26 25.45
CA LYS A 603 -28.23 12.33 24.51
C LYS A 603 -28.36 13.76 23.95
N GLN A 604 -28.49 13.88 22.63
CA GLN A 604 -28.67 15.14 21.91
C GLN A 604 -30.15 15.25 21.50
N ASP A 605 -30.77 16.40 21.75
CA ASP A 605 -32.22 16.62 21.56
C ASP A 605 -32.53 17.26 20.19
N SER A 606 -32.14 16.63 19.08
CA SER A 606 -32.36 17.10 17.72
C SER A 606 -32.68 15.97 16.72
N CYS A 607 -33.41 16.29 15.64
CA CYS A 607 -33.89 15.34 14.63
C CYS A 607 -33.80 15.94 13.22
N ILE A 608 -33.56 15.08 12.21
CA ILE A 608 -33.38 15.45 10.79
C ILE A 608 -34.71 15.88 10.14
N THR A 609 -34.67 16.85 9.24
CA THR A 609 -35.82 17.47 8.57
C THR A 609 -35.75 17.36 7.03
N CYS A 610 -36.80 17.81 6.32
CA CYS A 610 -36.76 17.93 4.85
C CYS A 610 -35.91 19.10 4.32
N ALA A 611 -35.31 19.94 5.18
CA ALA A 611 -34.29 20.91 4.74
C ALA A 611 -32.92 20.25 4.53
N ASP A 612 -32.70 19.11 5.19
CA ASP A 612 -31.41 18.41 5.24
C ASP A 612 -31.24 17.36 4.13
N ILE A 613 -32.26 17.16 3.27
CA ILE A 613 -32.17 16.27 2.09
C ILE A 613 -32.76 16.93 0.83
N THR A 614 -32.11 16.72 -0.32
CA THR A 614 -32.58 17.20 -1.63
C THR A 614 -33.08 16.04 -2.50
N CYS A 615 -34.28 16.15 -3.05
CA CYS A 615 -34.89 15.10 -3.88
C CYS A 615 -34.79 15.41 -5.37
N LYS A 616 -34.41 14.40 -6.19
CA LYS A 616 -34.35 14.51 -7.66
C LYS A 616 -35.75 14.42 -8.28
N TYR A 617 -36.05 15.30 -9.24
CA TYR A 617 -37.32 15.33 -9.98
C TYR A 617 -37.66 13.95 -10.60
N PRO A 618 -38.92 13.48 -10.57
CA PRO A 618 -40.13 14.18 -10.11
C PRO A 618 -40.39 14.09 -8.59
N ARG A 619 -39.47 13.51 -7.81
CA ARG A 619 -39.70 13.23 -6.38
C ARG A 619 -39.60 14.46 -5.49
N ARG A 620 -40.33 14.44 -4.37
CA ARG A 620 -40.30 15.45 -3.30
C ARG A 620 -40.08 14.82 -1.93
N CYS A 621 -39.54 15.59 -0.99
CA CYS A 621 -39.35 15.13 0.39
C CYS A 621 -40.70 15.04 1.10
N ILE A 622 -40.92 13.94 1.82
CA ILE A 622 -42.01 13.74 2.78
C ILE A 622 -41.44 13.18 4.07
N LEU A 623 -42.10 13.44 5.20
CA LEU A 623 -41.75 12.87 6.50
C LEU A 623 -42.54 11.58 6.72
N VAL A 624 -41.84 10.45 6.76
CA VAL A 624 -42.43 9.12 7.00
C VAL A 624 -42.44 8.83 8.50
N LEU A 625 -43.58 8.41 9.04
CA LEU A 625 -43.70 7.99 10.44
C LEU A 625 -42.86 6.73 10.68
N THR A 626 -41.96 6.78 11.66
CA THR A 626 -41.16 5.63 12.09
C THR A 626 -41.59 5.18 13.49
N THR A 627 -41.20 3.97 13.88
CA THR A 627 -41.41 3.46 15.26
C THR A 627 -40.39 4.00 16.27
N SER A 628 -39.54 4.97 15.87
CA SER A 628 -38.56 5.60 16.75
C SER A 628 -39.21 6.37 17.89
N GLN A 629 -38.69 6.18 19.11
CA GLN A 629 -39.17 6.89 20.30
C GLN A 629 -38.49 8.26 20.52
N LYS A 630 -37.44 8.57 19.76
CA LYS A 630 -36.75 9.89 19.77
C LYS A 630 -37.23 10.77 18.63
N CYS A 631 -37.01 10.32 17.39
CA CYS A 631 -37.37 11.02 16.16
C CYS A 631 -38.45 10.24 15.43
N LYS A 632 -39.72 10.44 15.84
CA LYS A 632 -40.92 9.75 15.33
C LYS A 632 -41.14 9.81 13.81
N TYR A 633 -40.39 10.65 13.10
CA TYR A 633 -40.49 10.87 11.67
C TYR A 633 -39.09 10.95 11.05
N GLN A 634 -38.96 10.48 9.82
CA GLN A 634 -37.71 10.58 9.04
C GLN A 634 -38.01 11.15 7.63
N PRO A 635 -37.21 12.10 7.12
CA PRO A 635 -37.38 12.62 5.77
C PRO A 635 -37.05 11.56 4.71
N THR A 636 -37.82 11.51 3.63
CA THR A 636 -37.71 10.49 2.57
C THR A 636 -38.21 11.06 1.23
N CYS A 637 -37.51 10.77 0.14
CA CYS A 637 -37.91 11.22 -1.20
C CYS A 637 -38.93 10.27 -1.85
N SER A 638 -40.20 10.69 -1.93
CA SER A 638 -41.27 9.94 -2.62
C SER A 638 -41.55 10.50 -4.01
N ASN A 639 -42.03 9.63 -4.92
CA ASN A 639 -42.86 10.06 -6.06
C ASN A 639 -44.11 10.81 -5.55
#